data_AF-A0A257A7X9-F1
#
_entry.id   AF-A0A257A7X9-F1
#
_cell.length_a   1.000
_cell.length_b   1.000
_cell.length_c   1.000
_cell.angle_alpha   90.00
_cell.angle_beta   90.00
_cell.angle_gamma   90.00
#
_symmetry.space_group_name_H-M   'P 1'
#
loop_
_entity.id
_entity.type
_entity.pdbx_description
1 polymer ?
#
loop_
_entity_poly.entity_id
_entity_poly.type
_entity_poly.pdbx_seq_one_letter_code
_entity_poly.pdbx_strand_id
1 'polypeptide(L)'
;MAITRCPNCQKEFLIGKETIGKCPYCEIKLIFRGENEIVEKVDICDIEKKVDEIISVEEIEDLDKLVINTIGLEKDISKIEEEIDRL
;
A
#
# COMPACT_ATOMS: atom_id res chain seq x y z
N MET A 1 -12.88 29.13 19.73
CA MET A 1 -11.47 29.57 19.79
C MET A 1 -10.72 28.58 20.65
N ALA A 2 -9.61 28.05 20.16
CA ALA A 2 -8.77 27.07 20.86
C ALA A 2 -7.31 27.54 20.90
N ILE A 3 -6.61 27.23 21.99
CA ILE A 3 -5.15 27.43 22.08
C ILE A 3 -4.49 26.18 21.50
N THR A 4 -3.54 26.38 20.59
CA THR A 4 -2.68 25.30 20.09
C THR A 4 -1.22 25.69 20.22
N ARG A 5 -0.34 24.70 20.04
CA ARG A 5 1.10 24.89 19.95
C ARG A 5 1.59 24.56 18.55
N CYS A 6 2.38 25.46 17.96
CA CYS A 6 2.96 25.22 16.64
C CYS A 6 3.96 24.04 16.72
N PRO A 7 3.83 22.98 15.89
CA PRO A 7 4.78 21.87 15.88
C PRO A 7 6.17 22.27 15.37
N ASN A 8 6.27 23.37 14.61
CA ASN A 8 7.54 23.86 14.04
C ASN A 8 8.31 24.75 15.03
N CYS A 9 7.72 25.88 15.46
CA CYS A 9 8.41 26.85 16.32
C CYS A 9 8.06 26.75 17.81
N GLN A 10 7.19 25.81 18.18
CA GLN A 10 6.78 25.52 19.56
C GLN A 10 6.08 26.66 20.32
N LYS A 11 5.76 27.77 19.66
CA LYS A 11 4.99 28.87 20.26
C LYS A 11 3.50 28.56 20.25
N GLU A 12 2.81 29.04 21.29
CA GLU A 12 1.37 28.93 21.43
C GLU A 12 0.66 30.10 20.74
N PHE A 13 -0.50 29.82 20.13
CA PHE A 13 -1.34 30.83 19.49
C PHE A 13 -2.80 30.40 19.47
N LEU A 14 -3.68 31.37 19.20
CA LEU A 14 -5.13 31.14 19.11
C LEU A 14 -5.53 30.75 17.69
N ILE A 15 -6.38 29.74 17.58
CA ILE A 15 -7.06 29.37 16.33
C ILE A 15 -8.55 29.73 16.45
N GLY A 16 -9.08 30.31 15.37
CA GLY A 16 -10.50 30.56 15.17
C GLY A 16 -11.28 29.30 14.77
N LYS A 17 -12.14 29.43 13.77
CA LYS A 17 -12.90 28.32 13.16
C LYS A 17 -12.27 27.79 11.86
N GLU A 18 -11.11 28.32 11.51
CA GLU A 18 -10.42 27.99 10.27
C GLU A 18 -9.80 26.59 10.37
N THR A 19 -9.91 25.81 9.29
CA THR A 19 -9.28 24.48 9.19
C THR A 19 -7.88 24.55 8.58
N ILE A 20 -7.51 25.68 7.98
CA ILE A 20 -6.20 25.92 7.38
C ILE A 20 -5.76 27.33 7.74
N GLY A 21 -4.51 27.49 8.16
CA GLY A 21 -3.94 28.81 8.43
C GLY A 21 -2.41 28.77 8.47
N LYS A 22 -1.81 29.91 8.86
CA LYS A 22 -0.37 30.02 9.08
C LYS A 22 -0.06 30.24 10.56
N CYS A 23 1.06 29.71 11.02
CA CYS A 23 1.58 30.10 12.32
C CYS A 23 1.94 31.61 12.31
N PRO A 24 1.49 32.41 13.29
CA PRO A 24 1.78 33.85 13.31
C PRO A 24 3.26 34.18 13.60
N TYR A 25 4.08 33.19 13.96
CA TYR A 25 5.48 33.39 14.34
C TYR A 25 6.49 32.89 13.30
N CYS A 26 6.21 31.77 12.64
CA CYS A 26 7.13 31.16 11.67
C CYS A 26 6.51 30.98 10.28
N GLU A 27 5.27 31.44 10.11
CA GLU A 27 4.53 31.48 8.83
C GLU A 27 4.31 30.14 8.12
N ILE A 28 4.68 29.02 8.76
CA ILE A 28 4.41 27.68 8.23
C ILE A 28 2.90 27.47 8.10
N LYS A 29 2.48 26.88 6.98
CA LYS A 29 1.09 26.46 6.77
C LYS A 29 0.78 25.28 7.68
N LEU A 30 -0.35 25.36 8.37
CA LEU A 30 -0.85 24.35 9.29
C LEU A 30 -2.29 24.00 8.92
N ILE A 31 -2.64 22.74 9.15
CA ILE A 31 -4.00 22.25 9.08
C ILE A 31 -4.46 22.06 10.53
N PHE A 32 -5.63 22.57 10.84
CA PHE A 32 -6.24 22.52 12.16
C PHE A 32 -7.46 21.61 12.14
N ARG A 33 -7.69 20.92 13.25
CA ARG A 33 -8.84 20.03 13.38
C ARG A 33 -10.14 20.84 13.29
N GLY A 34 -11.04 20.45 12.39
CA GLY A 34 -12.35 21.08 12.27
C GLY A 34 -13.26 20.79 13.47
N GLU A 35 -14.23 21.69 13.76
CA GLU A 35 -15.20 21.53 14.88
C GLU A 35 -15.97 20.18 14.81
N ASN A 36 -16.11 19.58 13.61
CA ASN A 36 -16.82 18.32 13.38
C ASN A 36 -15.95 17.23 12.71
N GLU A 37 -14.63 17.32 12.81
CA GLU A 37 -13.75 16.33 12.17
C GLU A 37 -13.70 15.03 12.99
N ILE A 38 -14.18 13.95 12.38
CA ILE A 38 -14.11 12.58 12.89
C ILE A 38 -12.74 12.03 12.51
N VAL A 39 -11.90 11.77 13.51
CA VAL A 39 -10.63 11.08 13.32
C VAL A 39 -10.89 9.59 13.49
N GLU A 40 -11.02 8.88 12.39
CA GLU A 40 -11.10 7.42 12.39
C GLU A 40 -9.68 6.83 12.41
N LYS A 41 -9.40 5.98 13.39
CA LYS A 41 -8.13 5.26 13.44
C LYS A 41 -8.24 4.05 12.51
N VAL A 42 -7.44 4.04 11.46
CA VAL A 42 -7.33 2.91 10.55
C VAL A 42 -6.21 1.99 11.05
N ASP A 43 -6.55 0.72 11.30
CA ASP A 43 -5.55 -0.31 11.60
C ASP A 43 -5.01 -0.88 10.29
N ILE A 44 -3.81 -0.44 9.93
CA ILE A 44 -3.16 -0.86 8.68
C ILE A 44 -2.80 -2.35 8.74
N CYS A 45 -2.40 -2.87 9.90
CA CYS A 45 -2.02 -4.28 10.06
C CYS A 45 -3.20 -5.21 9.78
N ASP A 46 -4.41 -4.83 10.19
CA ASP A 46 -5.60 -5.62 9.94
C ASP A 46 -6.08 -5.54 8.47
N ILE A 47 -5.78 -4.44 7.78
CA ILE A 47 -6.01 -4.34 6.33
C ILE A 47 -5.05 -5.27 5.59
N GLU A 48 -3.76 -5.23 5.94
CA GLU A 48 -2.73 -6.07 5.30
C GLU A 48 -3.06 -7.56 5.41
N LYS A 49 -3.44 -8.05 6.60
CA LYS A 49 -3.86 -9.45 6.78
C LYS A 49 -5.01 -9.85 5.86
N LYS A 50 -6.03 -8.99 5.72
CA LYS A 50 -7.19 -9.26 4.85
C LYS A 50 -6.79 -9.31 3.39
N VAL A 51 -5.84 -8.49 2.97
CA VAL A 51 -5.30 -8.52 1.59
C VAL A 51 -4.56 -9.84 1.35
N ASP A 52 -3.73 -10.27 2.30
CA ASP A 52 -2.99 -11.53 2.20
C ASP A 52 -3.94 -12.75 2.14
N GLU A 53 -5.02 -12.75 2.93
CA GLU A 53 -6.05 -13.79 2.89
C GLU A 53 -6.72 -13.91 1.51
N ILE A 54 -6.98 -12.78 0.82
CA ILE A 54 -7.57 -12.77 -0.53
C ILE A 54 -6.64 -13.40 -1.57
N ILE A 55 -5.32 -13.21 -1.44
CA ILE A 55 -4.33 -13.77 -2.38
C ILE A 55 -4.17 -15.29 -2.18
N SER A 56 -4.48 -15.81 -0.99
CA SER A 56 -4.34 -17.23 -0.67
C SER A 56 -5.41 -18.15 -1.27
N VAL A 57 -6.36 -17.62 -2.06
CA VAL A 57 -7.36 -18.45 -2.75
C VAL A 57 -6.67 -19.31 -3.82
N GLU A 58 -6.82 -20.62 -3.65
CA GLU A 58 -6.11 -21.78 -4.22
C GLU A 58 -5.95 -21.88 -5.76
N GLU A 59 -6.29 -20.85 -6.54
CA GLU A 59 -6.25 -20.92 -8.02
C GLU A 59 -4.85 -20.72 -8.63
N ILE A 60 -3.85 -20.25 -7.87
CA ILE A 60 -2.50 -19.97 -8.40
C ILE A 60 -1.59 -21.22 -8.41
N GLU A 61 -1.74 -22.14 -7.45
CA GLU A 61 -0.88 -23.33 -7.38
C GLU A 61 -1.02 -24.25 -8.60
N ASP A 62 -2.20 -24.31 -9.20
CA ASP A 62 -2.45 -25.15 -10.37
C ASP A 62 -1.87 -24.54 -11.65
N LEU A 63 -1.79 -23.20 -11.73
CA LEU A 63 -1.17 -22.51 -12.86
C LEU A 63 0.34 -22.74 -12.90
N ASP A 64 1.01 -22.67 -11.75
CA ASP A 64 2.46 -22.91 -11.65
C ASP A 64 2.82 -24.36 -12.02
N LYS A 65 2.00 -25.34 -11.59
CA LYS A 65 2.16 -26.75 -12.00
C LYS A 65 1.98 -26.94 -13.51
N LEU A 66 1.00 -26.26 -14.12
CA LEU A 66 0.77 -26.30 -15.57
C LEU A 66 1.95 -25.71 -16.35
N VAL A 67 2.52 -24.60 -15.88
CA VAL A 67 3.69 -23.96 -16.52
C VAL A 67 4.92 -24.87 -16.44
N ILE A 68 5.21 -25.44 -15.27
CA ILE A 68 6.37 -26.34 -15.09
C ILE A 68 6.25 -27.58 -15.98
N ASN A 69 5.07 -28.20 -16.04
CA ASN A 69 4.84 -29.37 -16.89
C ASN A 69 5.00 -29.04 -18.38
N THR A 70 4.53 -27.88 -18.83
CA THR A 70 4.65 -27.45 -20.23
C THR A 70 6.12 -27.26 -20.63
N ILE A 71 6.93 -26.62 -19.78
CA ILE A 71 8.37 -26.43 -20.02
C ILE A 71 9.11 -27.77 -20.07
N GLY A 72 8.71 -28.75 -19.25
CA GLY A 72 9.24 -30.11 -19.28
C GLY A 72 8.97 -30.79 -20.62
N LEU A 73 7.74 -30.73 -21.09
CA LEU A 73 7.32 -31.32 -22.37
C LEU A 73 8.05 -30.69 -23.57
N GLU A 74 8.22 -29.36 -23.59
CA GLU A 74 8.98 -28.68 -24.66
C GLU A 74 10.42 -29.19 -24.76
N LYS A 75 11.11 -29.36 -23.62
CA LYS A 75 12.47 -29.91 -23.60
C LYS A 75 12.55 -31.33 -24.11
N ASP A 76 11.56 -32.16 -23.79
CA ASP A 76 11.55 -33.54 -24.23
C ASP A 76 11.22 -33.65 -25.71
N ILE A 77 10.34 -32.79 -26.24
CA ILE A 77 10.07 -32.69 -27.68
C ILE A 77 11.33 -32.26 -28.43
N SER A 78 12.06 -31.23 -27.97
CA SER A 78 13.28 -30.79 -28.65
C SER A 78 14.36 -31.88 -28.72
N LYS A 79 14.49 -32.72 -27.69
CA LYS A 79 15.41 -33.87 -27.75
C LYS A 79 14.98 -34.91 -28.78
N ILE A 80 13.68 -35.19 -28.87
CA ILE A 80 13.14 -36.13 -29.85
C ILE A 80 13.38 -35.61 -31.26
N GLU A 81 13.17 -34.31 -31.51
CA GLU A 81 13.47 -33.69 -32.80
C GLU A 81 14.96 -33.81 -33.17
N GLU A 82 15.86 -33.54 -32.22
CA GLU A 82 17.31 -33.71 -32.44
C GLU A 82 17.71 -35.17 -32.72
N GLU A 83 17.02 -36.15 -32.14
CA GLU A 83 17.27 -37.58 -32.42
C GLU A 83 16.76 -37.98 -33.80
N ILE A 84 15.61 -37.46 -34.22
CA ILE A 84 15.04 -37.70 -35.55
C ILE A 84 15.94 -37.08 -36.64
N ASP A 85 16.45 -35.87 -36.44
CA ASP A 85 17.36 -35.21 -37.40
C ASP A 85 18.71 -35.93 -37.58
N ARG A 86 19.06 -36.83 -36.66
CA ARG A 86 20.29 -37.64 -36.72
C ARG A 86 20.10 -39.00 -37.41
N LEU A 87 18.87 -39.38 -37.76
CA LEU A 87 18.52 -40.62 -38.48
C LEU A 87 18.48 -40.41 -40.00
#